data_AF-A0A0P0N216-F1
#
_entry.id   AF-A0A0P0N216-F1
#
_cell.length_a   1.000
_cell.length_b   1.000
_cell.length_c   1.000
_cell.angle_alpha   90.00
_cell.angle_beta   90.00
_cell.angle_gamma   90.00
#
_symmetry.space_group_name_H-M   'P 1'
#
loop_
_entity.id
_entity.type
_entity.pdbx_description
1 polymer ?
#
loop_
_entity_poly.entity_id
_entity_poly.type
_entity_poly.pdbx_seq_one_letter_code
_entity_poly.pdbx_strand_id
1 'polypeptide(L)'
;MANIILLARRITVILLVSLGFLTLISGFLLETMPRGPGSGYATALGLTKDLWTDIHVYAGFAAAGAAIVHVYTNYRGLLYHLGLIRPRHRSTVVKTASTQKTGRKEAEVAKS
;
A
#
# COMPACT_ATOMS: atom_id res chain seq x y z
N MET A 1 -10.65 4.05 -15.97
CA MET A 1 -9.35 4.51 -15.41
C MET A 1 -9.29 4.36 -13.89
N ALA A 2 -10.19 4.97 -13.10
CA ALA A 2 -10.17 4.89 -11.63
C ALA A 2 -10.26 3.45 -11.06
N ASN A 3 -11.09 2.59 -11.66
CA ASN A 3 -11.25 1.20 -11.22
C ASN A 3 -9.96 0.36 -11.36
N ILE A 4 -9.14 0.65 -12.38
CA ILE A 4 -7.89 -0.09 -12.64
C ILE A 4 -6.84 0.23 -11.56
N ILE A 5 -6.73 1.49 -11.15
CA ILE A 5 -5.80 1.91 -10.09
C ILE A 5 -6.21 1.32 -8.74
N LEU A 6 -7.52 1.28 -8.44
CA LEU A 6 -8.02 0.62 -7.22
C LEU A 6 -7.77 -0.89 -7.24
N LEU A 7 -7.93 -1.54 -8.39
CA LEU A 7 -7.62 -2.96 -8.56
C LEU A 7 -6.11 -3.23 -8.35
N ALA A 8 -5.23 -2.45 -8.98
CA ALA A 8 -3.79 -2.58 -8.84
C ALA A 8 -3.32 -2.43 -7.38
N ARG A 9 -3.94 -1.49 -6.63
CA ARG A 9 -3.66 -1.36 -5.19
C ARG A 9 -4.07 -2.59 -4.39
N ARG A 10 -5.26 -3.15 -4.64
CA ARG A 10 -5.72 -4.37 -3.95
C ARG A 10 -4.80 -5.56 -4.25
N ILE A 11 -4.47 -5.75 -5.53
CA ILE A 11 -3.62 -6.85 -5.98
C ILE A 11 -2.22 -6.75 -5.35
N THR A 12 -1.60 -5.56 -5.37
CA THR A 12 -0.25 -5.37 -4.81
C THR A 12 -0.20 -5.63 -3.30
N VAL A 13 -1.22 -5.21 -2.55
CA VAL A 13 -1.31 -5.48 -1.11
C VAL A 13 -1.45 -6.98 -0.84
N ILE A 14 -2.37 -7.65 -1.52
CA ILE A 14 -2.58 -9.10 -1.34
C ILE A 14 -1.30 -9.87 -1.69
N LEU A 15 -0.66 -9.50 -2.80
CA LEU A 15 0.59 -10.12 -3.24
C LEU A 15 1.71 -9.94 -2.20
N LEU A 16 1.87 -8.74 -1.65
CA LEU A 16 2.87 -8.46 -0.62
C LEU A 16 2.64 -9.24 0.67
N VAL A 17 1.38 -9.32 1.13
CA VAL A 17 1.05 -10.08 2.34
C VAL A 17 1.34 -11.56 2.14
N SER A 18 0.93 -12.13 1.01
CA SER A 18 1.17 -13.54 0.70
C SER A 18 2.66 -13.86 0.55
N LEU A 19 3.40 -13.06 -0.20
CA LEU A 19 4.85 -13.25 -0.38
C LEU A 19 5.62 -13.01 0.91
N GLY A 20 5.25 -11.98 1.68
CA GLY A 20 5.86 -11.69 2.98
C GLY A 20 5.62 -12.79 4.02
N PHE A 21 4.45 -13.41 3.99
CA PHE A 21 4.16 -14.55 4.85
C PHE A 21 4.97 -15.79 4.43
N LEU A 22 5.10 -16.03 3.12
CA LEU A 22 5.91 -17.13 2.59
C LEU A 22 7.40 -16.96 2.93
N THR A 23 7.95 -15.74 2.81
CA THR A 23 9.34 -15.46 3.20
C THR A 23 9.55 -15.61 4.70
N LEU A 24 8.58 -15.24 5.52
CA LEU A 24 8.66 -15.42 6.97
C LEU A 24 8.70 -16.90 7.35
N ILE A 25 7.80 -17.73 6.79
CA ILE A 25 7.79 -19.18 7.05
C ILE A 25 9.08 -19.84 6.56
N SER A 26 9.49 -19.56 5.32
CA SER A 26 10.71 -20.16 4.76
C SER A 26 11.95 -19.72 5.51
N GLY A 27 12.03 -18.46 5.95
CA GLY A 27 13.12 -17.96 6.78
C GLY A 27 13.16 -18.65 8.16
N PHE A 28 12.00 -18.83 8.79
CA PHE A 28 11.90 -19.56 10.06
C PHE A 28 12.35 -21.02 9.91
N LEU A 29 11.91 -21.72 8.86
CA LEU A 29 12.33 -23.09 8.59
C LEU A 29 13.84 -23.19 8.35
N LEU A 30 14.42 -22.28 7.55
CA LEU A 30 15.85 -22.25 7.28
C LEU A 30 16.69 -21.99 8.53
N GLU A 31 16.19 -21.18 9.46
CA GLU A 31 16.86 -20.92 10.75
C GLU A 31 16.93 -22.17 11.63
N THR A 32 15.87 -22.99 11.60
CA THR A 32 15.82 -24.24 12.39
C THR A 32 16.63 -25.39 11.79
N MET A 33 17.09 -25.28 10.54
CA MET A 33 17.84 -26.34 9.87
C MET A 33 19.32 -26.35 10.25
N PRO A 34 19.95 -27.55 10.38
CA PRO A 34 21.36 -27.68 10.70
C PRO A 34 22.22 -26.97 9.64
N ARG A 35 23.32 -26.33 10.09
CA ARG A 35 24.29 -25.63 9.25
C ARG A 35 25.56 -26.48 9.14
N GLY A 36 26.11 -26.62 7.93
CA GLY A 36 27.37 -27.35 7.70
C GLY A 36 27.44 -28.09 6.37
N PRO A 37 28.61 -28.70 6.04
CA PRO A 37 28.79 -29.52 4.85
C PRO A 37 27.77 -30.66 4.80
N GLY A 38 27.08 -30.83 3.68
CA GLY A 38 26.03 -31.85 3.52
C GLY A 38 24.64 -31.46 4.06
N SER A 39 24.47 -30.27 4.65
CA SER A 39 23.16 -29.83 5.17
C SER A 39 22.11 -29.52 4.10
N GLY A 40 22.47 -29.44 2.82
CA GLY A 40 21.52 -29.24 1.70
C GLY A 40 20.47 -30.35 1.59
N TYR A 41 20.80 -31.57 2.06
CA TYR A 41 19.89 -32.71 2.09
C TYR A 41 18.96 -32.73 3.31
N ALA A 42 19.11 -31.79 4.25
CA ALA A 42 18.17 -31.68 5.36
C ALA A 42 16.79 -31.36 4.78
N THR A 43 15.77 -32.10 5.22
CA THR A 43 14.41 -31.92 4.73
C THR A 43 13.52 -31.31 5.81
N ALA A 44 12.65 -30.38 5.40
CA ALA A 44 11.52 -29.95 6.20
C ALA A 44 10.27 -29.97 5.34
N LEU A 45 9.16 -30.48 5.89
CA LEU A 45 7.88 -30.63 5.17
C LEU A 45 8.04 -31.36 3.82
N GLY A 46 8.98 -32.30 3.73
CA GLY A 46 9.24 -33.08 2.52
C GLY A 46 10.07 -32.37 1.44
N LEU A 47 10.50 -31.12 1.65
CA LEU A 47 11.36 -30.38 0.73
C LEU A 47 12.77 -30.24 1.29
N THR A 48 13.78 -30.24 0.41
CA THR A 48 15.18 -30.04 0.78
C THR A 48 15.45 -28.61 1.22
N LYS A 49 16.49 -28.41 2.03
CA LYS A 49 16.97 -27.10 2.48
C LYS A 49 17.31 -26.19 1.30
N ASP A 50 17.90 -26.75 0.25
CA ASP A 50 18.25 -25.98 -0.96
C ASP A 50 16.99 -25.44 -1.63
N LEU A 51 15.94 -26.26 -1.75
CA LEU A 51 14.67 -25.83 -2.32
C LEU A 51 13.97 -24.78 -1.44
N TRP A 52 14.02 -24.92 -0.11
CA TRP A 52 13.53 -23.89 0.81
C TRP A 52 14.30 -22.57 0.67
N THR A 53 15.61 -22.65 0.41
CA THR A 53 16.47 -21.48 0.17
C THR A 53 16.07 -20.79 -1.13
N ASP A 54 15.87 -21.55 -2.20
CA ASP A 54 15.42 -21.01 -3.48
C ASP A 54 14.05 -20.32 -3.34
N ILE A 55 13.09 -20.99 -2.70
CA ILE A 55 11.76 -20.40 -2.43
C ILE A 55 11.90 -19.11 -1.63
N HIS A 56 12.73 -19.09 -0.58
CA HIS A 56 12.94 -17.90 0.25
C HIS A 56 13.52 -16.73 -0.56
N VAL A 57 14.56 -16.99 -1.35
CA VAL A 57 15.23 -15.97 -2.17
C VAL A 57 14.32 -15.43 -3.26
N TYR A 58 13.67 -16.31 -4.03
CA TYR A 58 12.76 -15.89 -5.11
C TYR A 58 11.52 -15.18 -4.57
N ALA A 59 10.93 -15.65 -3.47
CA ALA A 59 9.81 -14.99 -2.82
C ALA A 59 10.22 -13.62 -2.27
N GLY A 60 11.42 -13.51 -1.68
CA GLY A 60 11.98 -12.23 -1.20
C GLY A 60 12.19 -11.23 -2.33
N PHE A 61 12.77 -11.68 -3.44
CA PHE A 61 12.97 -10.83 -4.62
C PHE A 61 11.63 -10.37 -5.24
N ALA A 62 10.66 -11.28 -5.37
CA ALA A 62 9.32 -10.95 -5.83
C ALA A 62 8.61 -9.97 -4.88
N ALA A 63 8.74 -10.15 -3.56
CA ALA A 63 8.19 -9.26 -2.56
C ALA A 63 8.80 -7.86 -2.66
N ALA A 64 10.12 -7.75 -2.87
CA ALA A 64 10.80 -6.48 -3.06
C ALA A 64 10.27 -5.75 -4.31
N GLY A 65 10.12 -6.46 -5.44
CA GLY A 65 9.51 -5.90 -6.65
C GLY A 65 8.07 -5.42 -6.43
N ALA A 66 7.24 -6.25 -5.78
CA ALA A 66 5.87 -5.89 -5.42
C ALA A 66 5.80 -4.68 -4.48
N ALA A 67 6.76 -4.53 -3.56
CA ALA A 67 6.86 -3.40 -2.64
C ALA A 67 7.09 -2.08 -3.40
N ILE A 68 7.97 -2.09 -4.40
CA ILE A 68 8.22 -0.91 -5.26
C ILE A 68 6.93 -0.51 -5.96
N VAL A 69 6.21 -1.46 -6.58
CA VAL A 69 4.94 -1.18 -7.27
C VAL A 69 3.87 -0.69 -6.28
N HIS A 70 3.80 -1.27 -5.09
CA HIS A 70 2.88 -0.86 -4.05
C HIS A 70 3.13 0.59 -3.60
N VAL A 71 4.38 0.96 -3.34
CA VAL A 71 4.75 2.33 -3.00
C VAL A 71 4.46 3.28 -4.16
N TYR A 72 4.81 2.89 -5.39
CA TYR A 72 4.55 3.71 -6.57
C TYR A 72 3.05 3.97 -6.79
N THR A 73 2.17 3.00 -6.55
CA THR A 73 0.71 3.21 -6.67
C THR A 73 0.10 4.00 -5.50
N ASN A 74 0.79 4.07 -4.36
CA ASN A 74 0.35 4.75 -3.13
C ASN A 74 1.18 6.01 -2.78
N TYR A 75 2.10 6.45 -3.64
CA TYR A 75 3.04 7.54 -3.36
C TYR A 75 2.35 8.85 -2.93
N ARG A 76 1.15 9.14 -3.48
CA ARG A 76 0.35 10.33 -3.11
C ARG A 76 -0.15 10.28 -1.67
N GLY A 77 -0.51 9.09 -1.18
CA GLY A 77 -0.90 8.91 0.23
C GLY A 77 0.29 9.06 1.16
N LEU A 78 1.46 8.55 0.74
CA LEU A 78 2.71 8.70 1.48
C LEU A 78 3.11 10.17 1.61
N LEU A 79 3.05 10.93 0.52
CA LEU A 79 3.34 12.36 0.50
C LEU A 79 2.38 13.20 1.38
N TYR A 80 1.12 12.76 1.53
CA TYR A 80 0.17 13.39 2.44
C TYR A 80 0.56 13.16 3.90
N HIS A 81 0.90 11.93 4.28
CA HIS A 81 1.35 11.61 5.64
C HIS A 81 2.72 12.19 5.99
N LEU A 82 3.61 12.33 5.01
CA LEU A 82 4.93 12.97 5.18
C LEU A 82 4.85 14.51 5.21
N GLY A 83 3.66 15.11 5.10
CA GLY A 83 3.48 16.56 5.20
C GLY A 83 4.03 17.37 4.02
N LEU A 84 4.51 16.71 2.96
CA LEU A 84 5.09 17.33 1.78
C LEU A 84 4.03 17.92 0.83
N ILE A 85 2.78 17.45 0.93
CA ILE A 85 1.64 18.00 0.17
C ILE A 85 0.67 18.67 1.15
N ARG A 86 0.63 20.01 1.14
CA ARG A 86 -0.43 20.76 1.84
C ARG A 86 -1.79 20.49 1.17
N PRO A 87 -2.86 20.24 1.93
CA PRO A 87 -4.20 20.16 1.37
C PRO A 87 -4.51 21.48 0.66
N ARG A 88 -4.88 21.40 -0.62
CA ARG A 88 -5.43 22.54 -1.35
C ARG A 88 -6.80 22.81 -0.71
N HIS A 89 -6.83 23.73 0.25
CA HIS A 89 -8.05 24.22 0.89
C HIS A 89 -9.00 24.68 -0.22
N ARG A 90 -9.96 23.84 -0.59
CA ARG A 90 -10.97 24.15 -1.59
C ARG A 90 -11.98 25.08 -0.91
N SER A 91 -11.77 26.38 -1.07
CA SER A 91 -12.64 27.47 -0.61
C SER A 91 -13.94 27.54 -1.42
N THR A 92 -14.70 26.44 -1.48
CA THR A 92 -16.04 26.45 -2.10
C THR A 92 -17.15 26.96 -1.17
N VAL A 93 -16.85 27.22 0.10
CA VAL A 93 -17.85 27.64 1.09
C VAL A 93 -18.09 29.17 1.11
N VAL A 94 -17.19 29.98 0.55
CA VAL A 94 -17.31 31.46 0.66
C VAL A 94 -18.30 32.06 -0.36
N LYS A 95 -18.62 31.35 -1.45
CA LYS A 95 -19.50 31.90 -2.50
C LYS A 95 -21.00 31.80 -2.21
N THR A 96 -21.44 30.94 -1.28
CA THR A 96 -22.86 30.82 -0.93
C THR A 96 -23.29 31.81 0.15
N ALA A 97 -22.37 32.28 0.99
CA ALA A 97 -22.67 33.24 2.05
C ALA A 97 -22.86 34.69 1.55
N SER A 98 -22.21 35.10 0.45
CA SER A 98 -22.35 36.46 -0.08
C SER A 98 -23.63 36.65 -0.91
N THR A 99 -24.09 35.63 -1.64
CA THR A 99 -25.32 35.73 -2.44
C THR A 99 -26.58 35.77 -1.58
N GLN A 100 -26.60 35.07 -0.44
CA GLN A 100 -27.78 35.07 0.45
C GLN A 100 -27.96 36.41 1.19
N LYS A 101 -26.88 37.15 1.46
CA LYS A 101 -26.94 38.44 2.18
C LYS A 101 -27.47 39.57 1.30
N THR A 102 -27.26 39.49 -0.02
CA THR A 102 -27.79 40.48 -0.98
C THR A 102 -29.30 40.31 -1.18
N GLY A 103 -29.79 39.08 -1.37
CA GLY A 103 -31.23 38.83 -1.57
C GLY A 103 -32.10 39.18 -0.36
N ARG A 104 -31.56 39.11 0.86
CA ARG A 104 -32.32 39.50 2.08
C ARG A 104 -32.54 41.00 2.19
N LYS A 105 -31.60 41.83 1.71
CA LYS A 105 -31.73 43.30 1.77
C LYS A 105 -32.78 43.81 0.77
N GLU A 106 -32.86 43.22 -0.41
CA GLU A 106 -33.86 43.60 -1.41
C GLU A 106 -35.29 43.24 -0.97
N ALA A 107 -35.46 42.10 -0.29
CA ALA A 107 -36.76 41.68 0.23
C ALA A 107 -37.27 42.52 1.42
N GLU A 108 -36.39 43.24 2.13
CA GLU A 108 -36.74 44.12 3.25
C GLU A 108 -37.13 45.53 2.75
N VAL A 109 -36.48 46.03 1.69
CA VAL A 109 -36.81 47.31 1.05
C VAL A 109 -38.13 47.25 0.28
N ALA A 110 -38.51 46.10 -0.28
CA ALA A 110 -39.79 45.95 -0.98
C ALA A 110 -41.02 45.89 -0.05
N LYS A 111 -40.82 45.86 1.27
CA LYS A 111 -41.89 45.79 2.28
C LYS A 111 -42.11 47.10 3.05
N SER A 112 -41.31 48.14 2.80
CA SER A 112 -41.47 49.50 3.34
C SER A 112 -42.06 50.42 2.28
#